data_AF-A0A7J9XAU5-F1
#
_entry.id   AF-A0A7J9XAU5-F1
#
_cell.length_a   1.000
_cell.length_b   1.000
_cell.length_c   1.000
_cell.angle_alpha   90.00
_cell.angle_beta   90.00
_cell.angle_gamma   90.00
#
_symmetry.space_group_name_H-M   'P 1'
#
loop_
_entity.id
_entity.type
_entity.pdbx_description
1 polymer ?
#
loop_
_entity_poly.entity_id
_entity_poly.type
_entity_poly.pdbx_seq_one_letter_code
_entity_poly.pdbx_strand_id
1 'polypeptide(L)'
;MRFVYLIPSILLLLGYITAAIVALTARNRYPRSATLGMAGFALMALGSLISLIMSLTSSAFISGGNYQLYSTISLVTSILTVLLQLCGVGLLLMALLKKESPDQGAPPAGLYGGQQYPAQYPGQQPQQWQQYPPQYPGQQYRGY
;
A
#
# COMPACT_ATOMS: atom_id res chain seq x y z
N MET A 1 -29.73 12.02 -19.94
CA MET A 1 -29.48 11.21 -18.72
C MET A 1 -28.05 10.69 -18.54
N ARG A 2 -27.15 10.73 -19.54
CA ARG A 2 -25.75 10.25 -19.40
C ARG A 2 -24.92 10.98 -18.33
N PHE A 3 -25.16 12.28 -18.12
CA PHE A 3 -24.44 13.07 -17.11
C PHE A 3 -24.64 12.54 -15.68
N VAL A 4 -25.80 11.98 -15.36
CA VAL A 4 -26.09 11.45 -14.00
C VAL A 4 -25.20 10.26 -13.66
N TYR A 5 -24.80 9.46 -14.66
CA TYR A 5 -23.92 8.29 -14.47
C TYR A 5 -22.42 8.65 -14.43
N LEU A 6 -22.04 9.81 -14.97
CA LEU A 6 -20.66 10.28 -14.95
C LEU A 6 -20.25 10.81 -13.57
N ILE A 7 -21.17 11.50 -12.88
CA ILE A 7 -20.92 12.09 -11.56
C ILE A 7 -20.38 11.07 -10.54
N PRO A 8 -21.03 9.92 -10.28
CA PRO A 8 -20.52 8.94 -9.31
C PRO A 8 -19.20 8.31 -9.76
N SER A 9 -19.01 8.11 -11.06
CA SER A 9 -17.77 7.56 -11.63
C SER A 9 -16.57 8.47 -11.40
N ILE A 10 -16.76 9.78 -11.59
CA ILE A 10 -15.74 10.80 -11.37
C ILE A 10 -15.41 10.91 -9.86
N LEU A 11 -16.42 10.90 -8.99
CA LEU A 11 -16.21 10.92 -7.54
C LEU A 11 -15.44 9.68 -7.05
N LEU A 12 -15.78 8.50 -7.54
CA LEU A 12 -15.04 7.26 -7.25
C LEU A 12 -13.59 7.35 -7.71
N LEU A 13 -13.35 7.88 -8.91
CA LEU A 13 -12.01 8.03 -9.45
C LEU A 13 -11.17 9.01 -8.63
N LEU A 14 -11.75 10.13 -8.19
CA LEU A 14 -11.12 11.06 -7.24
C LEU A 14 -10.82 10.40 -5.90
N GLY A 15 -11.74 9.56 -5.39
CA GLY A 15 -11.53 8.75 -4.19
C GLY A 15 -10.34 7.81 -4.33
N TYR A 16 -10.20 7.12 -5.46
CA TYR A 16 -9.05 6.25 -5.72
C TYR A 16 -7.74 7.03 -5.85
N ILE A 17 -7.75 8.20 -6.50
CA ILE A 17 -6.56 9.06 -6.62
C ILE A 17 -6.10 9.54 -5.24
N THR A 18 -7.01 10.10 -4.44
CA THR A 18 -6.67 10.58 -3.10
C THR A 18 -6.13 9.46 -2.22
N ALA A 19 -6.75 8.28 -2.27
CA ALA A 19 -6.28 7.14 -1.49
C ALA A 19 -4.94 6.57 -2.01
N ALA A 20 -4.68 6.61 -3.32
CA ALA A 20 -3.36 6.29 -3.89
C ALA A 20 -2.28 7.30 -3.44
N ILE A 21 -2.60 8.59 -3.37
CA ILE A 21 -1.68 9.62 -2.85
C ILE A 21 -1.39 9.40 -1.35
N VAL A 22 -2.40 9.04 -0.56
CA VAL A 22 -2.22 8.69 0.85
C VAL A 22 -1.34 7.44 0.98
N ALA A 23 -1.54 6.42 0.15
CA ALA A 23 -0.70 5.22 0.13
C ALA A 23 0.76 5.54 -0.27
N LEU A 24 0.96 6.44 -1.25
CA LEU A 24 2.27 6.90 -1.70
C LEU A 24 3.01 7.68 -0.60
N THR A 25 2.31 8.56 0.12
CA THR A 25 2.90 9.32 1.24
C THR A 25 3.19 8.43 2.45
N ALA A 26 2.37 7.40 2.69
CA ALA A 26 2.60 6.39 3.73
C ALA A 26 3.71 5.39 3.39
N ARG A 27 4.14 5.28 2.12
CA ARG A 27 5.21 4.37 1.66
C ARG A 27 6.51 4.55 2.43
N ASN A 28 6.84 5.78 2.81
CA ASN A 28 8.07 6.08 3.56
C ASN A 28 8.07 5.51 4.99
N ARG A 29 6.89 5.19 5.54
CA ARG A 29 6.77 4.64 6.90
C ARG A 29 6.62 3.12 6.90
N TYR A 30 5.98 2.55 5.87
CA TYR A 30 5.65 1.11 5.84
C TYR A 30 5.85 0.51 4.44
N PRO A 31 7.10 0.21 4.02
CA PRO A 31 7.40 -0.16 2.63
C PRO A 31 6.72 -1.47 2.18
N ARG A 32 6.50 -2.44 3.10
CA ARG A 32 5.86 -3.73 2.80
C ARG A 32 4.33 -3.68 2.80
N SER A 33 3.72 -2.83 3.62
CA SER A 33 2.26 -2.63 3.62
C SER A 33 1.84 -1.74 2.44
N ALA A 34 2.66 -0.72 2.14
CA ALA A 34 2.38 0.21 1.06
C ALA A 34 2.35 -0.45 -0.33
N THR A 35 3.16 -1.47 -0.60
CA THR A 35 3.13 -2.18 -1.89
C THR A 35 1.83 -2.95 -2.11
N LEU A 36 1.30 -3.62 -1.09
CA LEU A 36 -0.01 -4.30 -1.15
C LEU A 36 -1.15 -3.30 -1.31
N GLY A 37 -1.12 -2.20 -0.56
CA GLY A 37 -2.09 -1.11 -0.69
C GLY A 37 -2.08 -0.46 -2.07
N MET A 38 -0.89 -0.15 -2.59
CA MET A 38 -0.74 0.41 -3.95
C MET A 38 -1.23 -0.56 -5.03
N ALA A 39 -0.95 -1.86 -4.89
CA ALA A 39 -1.46 -2.87 -5.83
C ALA A 39 -3.00 -2.94 -5.82
N GLY A 40 -3.61 -2.89 -4.64
CA GLY A 40 -5.07 -2.82 -4.50
C GLY A 40 -5.68 -1.59 -5.16
N PHE A 41 -5.12 -0.41 -4.91
CA PHE A 41 -5.56 0.83 -5.57
C PHE A 41 -5.33 0.82 -7.08
N ALA A 42 -4.21 0.28 -7.56
CA ALA A 42 -3.93 0.18 -8.98
C ALA A 42 -4.97 -0.71 -9.69
N LEU A 43 -5.35 -1.85 -9.10
CA LEU A 43 -6.38 -2.73 -9.67
C LEU A 43 -7.76 -2.07 -9.69
N MET A 44 -8.13 -1.37 -8.62
CA MET A 44 -9.38 -0.61 -8.57
C MET A 44 -9.42 0.52 -9.59
N ALA A 45 -8.32 1.28 -9.72
CA ALA A 45 -8.18 2.33 -10.71
C ALA A 45 -8.30 1.76 -12.13
N LEU A 46 -7.66 0.62 -12.40
CA LEU A 46 -7.73 -0.05 -13.69
C LEU A 46 -9.15 -0.52 -14.02
N GLY A 47 -9.88 -1.09 -13.06
CA GLY A 47 -11.30 -1.45 -13.23
C GLY A 47 -12.20 -0.25 -13.52
N SER A 48 -11.94 0.88 -12.86
CA SER A 48 -12.65 2.15 -13.13
C SER A 48 -12.36 2.69 -14.53
N LEU A 49 -11.09 2.61 -14.96
CA LEU A 49 -10.64 3.08 -16.27
C LEU A 49 -11.26 2.25 -17.41
N ILE A 50 -11.34 0.93 -17.25
CA ILE A 50 -12.05 0.04 -18.18
C ILE A 50 -13.54 0.43 -18.28
N SER A 51 -14.19 0.67 -17.13
CA SER A 51 -15.60 1.07 -17.10
C SER A 51 -15.83 2.40 -17.81
N LEU A 52 -14.92 3.37 -17.63
CA LEU A 52 -14.95 4.66 -18.30
C LEU A 52 -14.83 4.49 -19.82
N ILE A 53 -13.85 3.71 -20.29
CA ILE A 53 -13.64 3.43 -21.72
C ILE A 53 -14.89 2.79 -22.32
N MET A 54 -15.50 1.81 -21.64
CA MET A 54 -16.74 1.17 -22.11
C MET A 54 -17.91 2.14 -22.18
N SER A 55 -18.02 3.04 -21.20
CA SER A 55 -19.05 4.07 -21.23
C SER A 55 -18.88 5.01 -22.42
N LEU A 56 -17.64 5.37 -22.77
CA LEU A 56 -17.34 6.25 -23.90
C LEU A 56 -17.57 5.56 -25.26
N THR A 57 -17.19 4.29 -25.39
CA THR A 57 -17.37 3.53 -26.64
C THR A 57 -18.80 3.05 -26.86
N SER A 58 -19.62 2.96 -25.80
CA SER A 58 -21.02 2.51 -25.90
C SER A 58 -21.83 3.25 -26.97
N SER A 59 -21.62 4.55 -27.15
CA SER A 59 -22.36 5.35 -28.14
C SER A 59 -22.05 4.90 -29.58
N ALA A 60 -20.79 4.61 -29.88
CA ALA A 60 -20.34 4.18 -31.21
C ALA A 60 -20.90 2.80 -31.57
N PHE A 61 -20.96 1.88 -30.60
CA PHE A 61 -21.52 0.54 -30.81
C PHE A 61 -23.04 0.56 -31.03
N ILE A 62 -23.75 1.38 -30.26
CA ILE A 62 -25.20 1.57 -30.38
C ILE A 62 -25.57 2.14 -31.76
N SER A 63 -24.81 3.13 -32.25
CA SER A 63 -25.05 3.71 -33.58
C SER A 63 -24.74 2.76 -34.74
N GLY A 64 -23.86 1.78 -34.53
CA GLY A 64 -23.45 0.81 -35.56
C GLY A 64 -24.38 -0.41 -35.70
N GLY A 65 -25.48 -0.50 -34.94
CA GLY A 65 -26.43 -1.62 -35.01
C GLY A 65 -25.97 -2.94 -34.36
N ASN A 66 -24.75 -2.97 -33.79
CA ASN A 66 -24.14 -4.18 -33.20
C ASN A 66 -24.51 -4.38 -31.72
N TYR A 67 -25.80 -4.32 -31.38
CA TYR A 67 -26.28 -4.40 -30.00
C TYR A 67 -25.93 -5.71 -29.30
N GLN A 68 -26.00 -6.83 -30.02
CA GLN A 68 -25.74 -8.16 -29.45
C GLN A 68 -24.27 -8.33 -29.03
N LEU A 69 -23.35 -7.84 -29.85
CA LEU A 69 -21.92 -7.86 -29.56
C LEU A 69 -21.59 -6.92 -28.39
N TYR A 70 -22.19 -5.72 -28.36
CA TYR A 70 -22.07 -4.80 -27.23
C TYR A 70 -22.57 -5.41 -25.92
N SER A 71 -23.73 -6.08 -25.93
CA SER A 71 -24.29 -6.72 -24.74
C SER A 71 -23.35 -7.79 -24.16
N THR A 72 -22.79 -8.64 -25.01
CA THR A 72 -21.84 -9.69 -24.59
C THR A 72 -20.56 -9.08 -24.03
N ILE A 73 -19.99 -8.10 -24.73
CA ILE A 73 -18.77 -7.41 -24.26
C ILE A 73 -19.01 -6.69 -22.93
N SER A 74 -20.16 -6.02 -22.79
CA SER A 74 -20.54 -5.33 -21.57
C SER A 74 -20.65 -6.30 -20.41
N LEU A 75 -21.30 -7.45 -20.60
CA LEU A 75 -21.46 -8.47 -19.56
C LEU A 75 -20.11 -9.05 -19.11
N VAL A 76 -19.25 -9.43 -20.07
CA VAL A 76 -17.90 -9.94 -19.76
C VAL A 76 -17.10 -8.89 -19.00
N THR A 77 -17.17 -7.64 -19.43
CA THR A 77 -16.42 -6.55 -18.80
C THR A 77 -16.94 -6.26 -17.40
N SER A 78 -18.26 -6.26 -17.18
CA SER A 78 -18.84 -6.09 -15.84
C SER A 78 -18.37 -7.18 -14.88
N ILE A 79 -18.33 -8.45 -15.31
CA ILE A 79 -17.80 -9.55 -14.49
C ILE A 79 -16.32 -9.30 -14.15
N LEU A 80 -15.52 -8.92 -15.16
CA LEU A 80 -14.10 -8.64 -14.99
C LEU A 80 -13.86 -7.49 -14.00
N THR A 81 -14.64 -6.41 -14.12
CA THR A 81 -14.57 -5.24 -13.22
C THR A 81 -14.94 -5.63 -11.79
N VAL A 82 -15.98 -6.44 -11.59
CA VAL A 82 -16.37 -6.93 -10.24
C VAL A 82 -15.27 -7.79 -9.64
N LEU A 83 -14.65 -8.68 -10.42
CA LEU A 83 -13.52 -9.50 -9.96
C LEU A 83 -12.31 -8.64 -9.60
N LEU A 84 -11.97 -7.64 -10.42
CA LEU A 84 -10.92 -6.66 -10.14
C LEU A 84 -11.19 -5.89 -8.84
N GLN A 85 -12.43 -5.47 -8.61
CA GLN A 85 -12.84 -4.78 -7.38
C GLN A 85 -12.75 -5.70 -6.17
N LEU A 86 -13.24 -6.95 -6.26
CA LEU A 86 -13.12 -7.95 -5.19
C LEU A 86 -11.65 -8.22 -4.83
N CYS A 87 -10.78 -8.39 -5.83
CA CYS A 87 -9.34 -8.54 -5.62
C CYS A 87 -8.73 -7.28 -4.98
N GLY A 88 -9.10 -6.09 -5.45
CA GLY A 88 -8.64 -4.82 -4.88
C GLY A 88 -9.04 -4.65 -3.41
N VAL A 89 -10.29 -4.96 -3.07
CA VAL A 89 -10.79 -4.91 -1.68
C VAL A 89 -10.07 -5.95 -0.83
N GLY A 90 -9.89 -7.16 -1.34
CA GLY A 90 -9.16 -8.22 -0.64
C GLY A 90 -7.71 -7.83 -0.33
N LEU A 91 -7.02 -7.18 -1.28
CA LEU A 91 -5.67 -6.67 -1.07
C LEU A 91 -5.62 -5.52 -0.06
N LEU A 92 -6.60 -4.61 -0.09
CA LEU A 92 -6.72 -3.54 0.91
C LEU A 92 -6.99 -4.10 2.31
N LEU A 93 -7.88 -5.09 2.43
CA LEU A 93 -8.15 -5.76 3.70
C LEU A 93 -6.92 -6.51 4.22
N MET A 94 -6.20 -7.22 3.35
CA MET A 94 -4.91 -7.82 3.69
C MET A 94 -3.89 -6.78 4.16
N ALA A 95 -3.81 -5.62 3.51
CA ALA A 95 -2.91 -4.54 3.90
C ALA A 95 -3.27 -3.95 5.28
N LEU A 96 -4.57 -3.88 5.61
CA LEU A 96 -5.07 -3.43 6.91
C LEU A 96 -4.86 -4.47 8.03
N LEU A 97 -5.10 -5.75 7.72
CA LEU A 97 -4.97 -6.86 8.66
C LEU A 97 -3.51 -7.21 8.95
N LYS A 98 -2.60 -6.94 8.02
CA LYS A 98 -1.16 -7.05 8.20
C LYS A 98 -0.61 -5.86 9.00
N LYS A 99 -1.33 -5.48 10.06
CA LYS A 99 -0.85 -4.58 11.10
C LYS A 99 0.39 -5.26 11.69
N GLU A 100 1.54 -4.63 11.48
CA GLU A 100 2.82 -5.11 11.97
C GLU A 100 2.66 -5.55 13.43
N SER A 101 2.93 -6.83 13.71
CA SER A 101 3.51 -7.17 14.99
C SER A 101 4.70 -6.22 15.16
N PRO A 102 4.78 -5.42 16.23
CA PRO A 102 5.84 -4.41 16.42
C PRO A 102 7.30 -4.93 16.41
N ASP A 103 7.53 -6.20 16.09
CA ASP A 103 8.81 -6.91 16.30
C ASP A 103 9.76 -6.90 15.10
N GLN A 104 9.57 -6.06 14.10
CA GLN A 104 10.62 -5.83 13.08
C GLN A 104 11.37 -4.52 13.29
N GLY A 105 11.57 -4.16 14.56
CA GLY A 105 12.87 -3.66 14.99
C GLY A 105 13.90 -4.80 14.96
N ALA A 106 14.14 -5.41 13.81
CA ALA A 106 15.40 -6.12 13.64
C ALA A 106 16.46 -5.02 13.68
N PRO A 107 17.31 -4.94 14.73
CA PRO A 107 18.36 -3.95 14.76
C PRO A 107 19.17 -4.10 13.46
N PRO A 108 19.59 -3.00 12.82
CA PRO A 108 20.40 -3.08 11.62
C PRO A 108 21.57 -4.04 11.88
N ALA A 109 21.54 -5.18 11.18
CA ALA A 109 22.64 -6.13 11.15
C ALA A 109 23.83 -5.44 10.47
N GLY A 110 24.60 -4.70 11.25
CA GLY A 110 25.70 -3.89 10.71
C GLY A 110 26.29 -2.81 11.61
N LEU A 111 25.80 -2.60 12.84
CA LEU A 111 26.41 -1.61 13.77
C LEU A 111 27.06 -2.23 15.02
N TYR A 112 27.39 -3.53 14.95
CA TYR A 112 28.32 -4.20 15.86
C TYR A 112 29.49 -4.74 15.05
N GLY A 113 30.46 -3.89 14.75
CA GLY A 113 31.67 -4.34 14.05
C GLY A 113 32.45 -3.19 13.45
N GLY A 114 33.23 -2.50 14.28
CA GLY A 114 34.28 -1.63 13.78
C GLY A 114 34.36 -0.23 14.38
N GLN A 115 34.15 -0.06 15.70
CA GLN A 115 35.00 0.92 16.36
C GLN A 115 36.43 0.35 16.33
N GLN A 116 37.21 0.79 15.36
CA GLN A 116 38.66 0.68 15.40
C GLN A 116 39.13 1.47 16.62
N TYR A 117 39.41 0.75 17.70
CA TYR A 117 40.16 1.30 18.82
C TYR A 117 41.56 1.69 18.31
N PRO A 118 42.03 2.93 18.54
CA PRO A 118 43.42 3.26 18.29
C PRO A 118 44.30 2.39 19.21
N ALA A 119 45.37 1.82 18.65
CA ALA A 119 46.31 0.96 19.34
C ALA A 119 46.83 1.64 20.62
N GLN A 120 46.34 1.18 21.77
CA GLN A 120 46.76 1.66 23.08
C GLN A 120 47.90 0.77 23.59
N TYR A 121 48.96 1.45 24.02
CA TYR A 121 50.29 0.97 24.39
C TYR A 121 50.32 -0.19 25.40
N PRO A 122 51.41 -0.98 25.44
CA PRO A 122 51.55 -2.13 26.32
C PRO A 122 51.79 -1.68 27.77
N GLY A 123 50.94 -2.17 28.67
CA GLY A 123 51.19 -2.17 30.12
C GLY A 123 50.21 -1.33 30.91
N GLN A 124 49.04 -1.89 31.23
CA GLN A 124 48.32 -1.51 32.45
C GLN A 124 47.39 -2.65 32.92
N GLN A 125 47.34 -2.79 34.25
CA GLN A 125 46.94 -3.93 35.05
C GLN A 125 45.42 -4.22 35.02
N PRO A 126 44.98 -5.45 35.38
CA PRO A 126 43.57 -5.80 35.42
C PRO A 126 42.88 -5.17 36.64
N GLN A 127 42.12 -4.10 36.44
CA GLN A 127 41.20 -3.59 37.45
C GLN A 127 39.86 -4.33 37.39
N GLN A 128 39.68 -5.10 38.46
CA GLN A 128 38.50 -5.83 38.90
C GLN A 128 37.25 -4.95 39.08
N TRP A 129 36.13 -5.48 38.61
CA TRP A 129 34.75 -5.34 39.13
C TRP A 129 34.21 -3.93 39.44
N GLN A 130 33.44 -3.38 38.50
CA GLN A 130 32.26 -2.58 38.84
C GLN A 130 31.15 -2.82 37.81
N GLN A 131 30.39 -3.87 38.08
CA GLN A 131 29.20 -4.28 37.34
C GLN A 131 28.06 -3.32 37.71
N TYR A 132 27.90 -2.25 36.93
CA TYR A 132 26.72 -1.38 37.03
C TYR A 132 25.52 -2.08 36.36
N PRO A 133 24.33 -2.09 36.97
CA PRO A 133 23.13 -2.61 36.32
C PRO A 133 22.75 -1.72 35.13
N PRO A 134 22.38 -2.29 33.97
CA PRO A 134 21.97 -1.51 32.81
C PRO A 134 20.70 -0.71 33.12
N GLN A 135 20.81 0.61 33.10
CA GLN A 135 19.66 1.52 33.05
C GLN A 135 19.00 1.37 31.68
N TYR A 136 17.79 0.80 31.67
CA TYR A 136 16.96 0.74 30.47
C TYR A 136 16.42 2.14 30.15
N PRO A 137 16.74 2.72 28.97
CA PRO A 137 16.23 4.03 28.60
C PRO A 137 14.75 3.91 28.21
N GLY A 138 13.91 4.60 28.97
CA GLY A 138 12.66 5.19 28.49
C GLY A 138 11.64 4.24 27.86
N GLN A 139 10.87 3.53 28.70
CA GLN A 139 9.49 3.24 28.33
C GLN A 139 8.72 4.56 28.29
N GLN A 140 8.76 5.24 27.15
CA GLN A 140 7.95 6.42 26.91
C GLN A 140 6.51 5.95 26.63
N TYR A 141 5.73 5.88 27.70
CA TYR A 141 4.30 5.58 27.73
C TYR A 141 3.57 6.63 26.87
N ARG A 142 3.31 6.31 25.59
CA ARG A 142 2.55 7.19 24.69
C ARG A 142 1.07 6.92 24.91
N GLY A 143 0.47 7.73 25.77
CA GLY A 143 -0.97 7.76 26.03
C GLY A 143 -1.78 8.07 24.77
N TYR A 144 -2.93 7.39 24.75
CA TYR A 144 -4.14 7.48 23.91
C TYR A 144 -4.17 8.44 22.72
#